data_AF-A0A832GYE0-F1
#
_entry.id   AF-A0A832GYE0-F1
#
_cell.length_a   1.000
_cell.length_b   1.000
_cell.length_c   1.000
_cell.angle_alpha   90.00
_cell.angle_beta   90.00
_cell.angle_gamma   90.00
#
_symmetry.space_group_name_H-M   'P 1'
#
loop_
_entity.id
_entity.type
_entity.pdbx_description
1 polymer ?
#
loop_
_entity_poly.entity_id
_entity_poly.type
_entity_poly.pdbx_seq_one_letter_code
_entity_poly.pdbx_strand_id
1 'polypeptide(L)'
;MGRLNPLRLAATALAFASLAAPWFKLDGAWVRVTDVPPVFVAPFYVGLAVACVAVVKGERFASLAAACTLSTSPAYAYFALRLAAAAPSLALGALLCLLSSAAFAADWLKGLKGSAGEGEGGELAP
;
A
#
# COMPACT_ATOMS: atom_id res chain seq x y z
N MET A 1 15.57 7.17 -18.76
CA MET A 1 14.78 7.18 -17.50
C MET A 1 13.32 7.08 -17.88
N GLY A 2 12.64 6.00 -17.48
CA GLY A 2 11.23 5.79 -17.79
C GLY A 2 10.36 6.90 -17.20
N ARG A 3 9.32 7.29 -17.92
CA ARG A 3 8.36 8.32 -17.50
C ARG A 3 7.75 7.89 -16.17
N LEU A 4 7.93 8.68 -15.10
CA LEU A 4 7.39 8.37 -13.78
C LEU A 4 5.86 8.28 -13.84
N ASN A 5 5.30 7.20 -13.32
CA ASN A 5 3.86 7.01 -13.29
C ASN A 5 3.26 7.86 -12.15
N PRO A 6 2.39 8.86 -12.45
CA PRO A 6 1.84 9.76 -11.44
C PRO A 6 0.99 9.03 -10.41
N LEU A 7 0.35 7.92 -10.79
CA LEU A 7 -0.45 7.11 -9.87
C LEU A 7 0.43 6.47 -8.79
N ARG A 8 1.61 5.95 -9.16
CA ARG A 8 2.55 5.35 -8.21
C ARG A 8 3.17 6.40 -7.30
N LEU A 9 3.46 7.58 -7.82
CA LEU A 9 3.94 8.71 -7.02
C LEU A 9 2.89 9.14 -5.99
N ALA A 10 1.63 9.31 -6.41
CA ALA A 10 0.54 9.64 -5.51
C ALA A 10 0.30 8.54 -4.47
N ALA A 11 0.30 7.27 -4.88
CA ALA A 11 0.16 6.13 -3.98
C ALA A 11 1.29 6.08 -2.94
N THR A 12 2.53 6.31 -3.36
CA THR A 12 3.70 6.36 -2.46
C THR A 12 3.59 7.54 -1.51
N ALA A 13 3.20 8.72 -2.01
CA ALA A 13 2.99 9.91 -1.18
C ALA A 13 1.91 9.68 -0.11
N LEU A 14 0.82 8.98 -0.44
CA LEU A 14 -0.21 8.59 0.53
C LEU A 14 0.34 7.62 1.59
N ALA A 15 1.17 6.65 1.20
CA ALA A 15 1.82 5.75 2.15
C ALA A 15 2.73 6.51 3.11
N PHE A 16 3.51 7.48 2.62
CA PHE A 16 4.32 8.34 3.49
C PHE A 16 3.47 9.28 4.36
N ALA A 17 2.40 9.86 3.81
CA ALA A 17 1.48 10.69 4.58
C ALA A 17 0.82 9.91 5.74
N SER A 18 0.61 8.60 5.56
CA SER A 18 0.09 7.74 6.63
C SER A 18 0.99 7.65 7.86
N LEU A 19 2.31 7.90 7.75
CA LEU A 19 3.22 7.97 8.90
C LEU A 19 2.97 9.21 9.78
N ALA A 20 2.59 10.33 9.16
CA ALA A 20 2.38 11.60 9.85
C ALA A 20 1.02 11.67 10.56
N ALA A 21 0.05 10.86 10.12
CA ALA A 21 -1.30 10.83 10.67
C ALA A 21 -1.47 9.68 11.68
N PRO A 22 -2.31 9.83 12.71
CA PRO A 22 -2.63 8.75 13.62
C PRO A 22 -3.38 7.64 12.89
N TRP A 23 -3.06 6.38 13.21
CA TRP A 23 -3.67 5.20 12.59
C TRP A 23 -4.91 4.75 13.36
N PHE A 24 -4.89 4.89 14.68
CA PHE A 24 -5.98 4.49 15.55
C PHE A 24 -6.26 5.51 16.62
N LYS A 25 -7.46 5.44 17.17
CA LYS A 25 -7.84 6.07 18.43
C LYS A 25 -8.20 4.99 19.44
N LEU A 26 -7.55 5.04 20.60
CA LEU A 26 -7.68 4.09 21.70
C LEU A 26 -7.91 4.86 23.00
N ASP A 27 -9.03 4.62 23.68
CA ASP A 27 -9.40 5.28 24.95
C ASP A 27 -9.23 6.81 24.94
N GLY A 28 -9.53 7.44 23.80
CA GLY A 28 -9.39 8.88 23.62
C GLY A 28 -8.00 9.35 23.18
N ALA A 29 -6.97 8.51 23.28
CA ALA A 29 -5.62 8.78 22.81
C ALA A 29 -5.43 8.41 21.34
N TRP A 30 -4.61 9.19 20.63
CA TRP A 30 -4.24 8.93 19.24
C TRP A 30 -2.97 8.08 19.19
N VAL A 31 -3.04 6.97 18.46
CA VAL A 31 -1.92 6.02 18.31
C VAL A 31 -1.38 6.15 16.90
N ARG A 32 -0.07 6.46 16.79
CA ARG A 32 0.65 6.48 15.52
C ARG A 32 1.15 5.10 15.20
N VAL A 33 1.47 4.86 13.92
CA VAL A 33 2.07 3.60 13.48
C VAL A 33 3.43 3.32 14.16
N THR A 34 4.15 4.37 14.55
CA THR A 34 5.43 4.28 15.28
C THR A 34 5.29 3.80 16.72
N ASP A 35 4.08 3.90 17.27
CA ASP A 35 3.79 3.53 18.67
C ASP A 35 3.37 2.05 18.77
N VAL A 36 3.10 1.40 17.63
CA VAL A 36 2.73 -0.02 17.55
C VAL A 36 4.00 -0.87 17.54
N PRO A 37 4.03 -2.04 18.23
CA PRO A 37 5.23 -2.86 18.26
C PRO A 37 5.71 -3.23 16.85
N PRO A 38 7.01 -3.10 16.53
CA PRO A 38 7.54 -3.19 15.17
C PRO A 38 7.17 -4.47 14.41
N VAL A 39 7.03 -5.59 15.12
CA VAL A 39 6.66 -6.89 14.52
C VAL A 39 5.30 -6.85 13.81
N PHE A 40 4.35 -6.06 14.31
CA PHE A 40 3.01 -5.93 13.72
C PHE A 40 2.94 -4.91 12.58
N VAL A 41 3.92 -4.01 12.51
CA VAL A 41 4.02 -2.99 11.44
C VAL A 41 5.15 -3.29 10.44
N ALA A 42 5.83 -4.42 10.58
CA ALA A 42 6.84 -4.87 9.61
C ALA A 42 6.30 -4.93 8.16
N PRO A 43 5.07 -5.43 7.90
CA PRO A 43 4.49 -5.40 6.55
C PRO A 43 4.39 -3.98 5.97
N PHE A 44 4.20 -2.97 6.82
CA PHE A 44 4.08 -1.58 6.38
C PHE A 44 5.41 -1.05 5.86
N TYR A 45 6.50 -1.27 6.61
CA TYR A 45 7.84 -0.84 6.20
C TYR A 45 8.32 -1.58 4.96
N VAL A 46 8.03 -2.88 4.86
CA VAL A 46 8.28 -3.65 3.63
C VAL A 46 7.47 -3.07 2.47
N GLY A 47 6.18 -2.77 2.68
CA GLY A 47 5.32 -2.14 1.68
C GLY A 47 5.79 -0.77 1.21
N LEU A 48 6.31 0.07 2.12
CA LEU A 48 6.94 1.35 1.78
C LEU A 48 8.18 1.17 0.90
N ALA A 49 9.06 0.22 1.25
CA ALA A 49 10.24 -0.06 0.43
C ALA A 49 9.87 -0.53 -0.97
N VAL A 50 8.89 -1.44 -1.07
CA VAL A 50 8.38 -1.96 -2.35
C VAL A 50 7.66 -0.86 -3.16
N ALA A 51 6.92 0.03 -2.51
CA ALA A 51 6.31 1.20 -3.15
C ALA A 51 7.35 2.10 -3.82
N CYS A 52 8.47 2.38 -3.14
CA CYS A 52 9.60 3.11 -3.72
C CYS A 52 10.19 2.38 -4.92
N VAL A 53 10.36 1.05 -4.84
CA VAL A 53 10.83 0.24 -5.98
C VAL A 53 9.85 0.33 -7.15
N ALA A 54 8.54 0.26 -6.91
CA ALA A 54 7.52 0.37 -7.94
C ALA A 54 7.57 1.72 -8.69
N VAL A 55 7.89 2.81 -7.98
CA VAL A 55 8.10 4.15 -8.57
C VAL A 55 9.38 4.21 -9.39
N VAL A 56 10.50 3.76 -8.82
CA VAL A 56 11.83 3.94 -9.42
C VAL A 56 12.09 2.97 -10.57
N LYS A 57 11.75 1.69 -10.39
CA LYS A 57 12.04 0.63 -11.36
C LYS A 57 10.93 0.43 -12.38
N GLY A 58 9.74 0.97 -12.13
CA GLY A 58 8.63 0.77 -13.04
C GLY A 58 8.05 -0.66 -12.97
N GLU A 59 8.50 -1.49 -12.04
CA GLU A 59 8.12 -2.91 -11.99
C GLU A 59 6.66 -3.12 -11.58
N ARG A 60 5.98 -3.95 -12.36
CA ARG A 60 4.58 -4.26 -12.16
C ARG A 60 4.32 -5.12 -10.92
N PHE A 61 5.16 -6.14 -10.69
CA PHE A 61 5.04 -6.99 -9.51
C PHE A 61 5.31 -6.21 -8.22
N ALA A 62 6.13 -5.16 -8.28
CA ALA A 62 6.32 -4.24 -7.17
C ALA A 62 5.01 -3.51 -6.81
N SER A 63 4.22 -3.04 -7.77
CA SER A 63 2.89 -2.46 -7.48
C SER A 63 1.96 -3.45 -6.77
N LEU A 64 1.90 -4.71 -7.22
CA LEU A 64 1.08 -5.73 -6.57
C LEU A 64 1.56 -6.02 -5.14
N ALA A 65 2.86 -6.21 -4.97
CA ALA A 65 3.46 -6.48 -3.68
C ALA A 65 3.25 -5.31 -2.70
N ALA A 66 3.36 -4.06 -3.17
CA ALA A 66 3.04 -2.87 -2.38
C ALA A 66 1.56 -2.86 -1.95
N ALA A 67 0.63 -3.19 -2.85
CA ALA A 67 -0.79 -3.27 -2.51
C ALA A 67 -1.05 -4.34 -1.42
N CYS A 68 -0.54 -5.55 -1.57
CA CYS A 68 -0.76 -6.63 -0.60
C CYS A 68 -0.16 -6.33 0.78
N THR A 69 1.04 -5.76 0.83
CA THR A 69 1.73 -5.47 2.09
C THR A 69 1.12 -4.26 2.81
N LEU A 70 0.77 -3.19 2.08
CA LEU A 70 0.14 -2.01 2.65
C LEU A 70 -1.31 -2.27 3.10
N SER A 71 -2.08 -3.09 2.38
CA SER A 71 -3.46 -3.44 2.81
C SER A 71 -3.50 -4.25 4.10
N THR A 72 -2.55 -5.16 4.30
CA THR A 72 -2.50 -6.00 5.50
C THR A 72 -2.03 -5.22 6.73
N SER A 73 -1.29 -4.13 6.54
CA SER A 73 -0.65 -3.38 7.61
C SER A 73 -1.60 -2.82 8.68
N PRO A 74 -2.70 -2.11 8.34
CA PRO A 74 -3.68 -1.68 9.33
C PRO A 74 -4.33 -2.83 10.10
N ALA A 75 -4.51 -4.00 9.47
CA ALA A 75 -5.13 -5.15 10.13
C ALA A 75 -4.21 -5.74 11.23
N TYR A 76 -2.92 -5.89 10.95
CA TYR A 76 -1.96 -6.35 11.96
C TYR A 76 -1.80 -5.34 13.10
N ALA A 77 -1.73 -4.04 12.78
CA ALA A 77 -1.66 -2.99 13.79
C ALA A 77 -2.93 -2.95 14.67
N TYR A 78 -4.11 -3.11 14.07
CA TYR A 78 -5.37 -3.26 14.81
C TYR A 78 -5.32 -4.45 15.77
N PHE A 79 -4.86 -5.61 15.29
CA PHE A 79 -4.75 -6.82 16.10
C PHE A 79 -3.82 -6.62 17.30
N ALA A 80 -2.67 -5.98 17.09
CA ALA A 80 -1.72 -5.65 18.16
C ALA A 80 -2.36 -4.79 19.27
N LEU A 81 -3.12 -3.76 18.88
CA LEU A 81 -3.78 -2.88 19.82
C LEU A 81 -4.94 -3.57 20.54
N ARG A 82 -5.70 -4.41 19.82
CA ARG A 82 -6.81 -5.16 20.40
C ARG A 82 -6.36 -6.22 21.41
N LEU A 83 -5.15 -6.73 21.29
CA LEU A 83 -4.55 -7.62 22.31
C LEU A 83 -4.19 -6.87 23.59
N ALA A 84 -3.93 -5.56 23.51
CA ALA A 84 -3.46 -4.75 24.63
C ALA A 84 -4.58 -3.94 25.31
N ALA A 85 -5.64 -3.56 24.59
CA ALA A 85 -6.69 -2.68 25.09
C ALA A 85 -8.02 -2.81 24.32
N ALA A 86 -9.07 -2.17 24.84
CA ALA A 86 -10.41 -2.26 24.30
C ALA A 86 -10.60 -1.41 23.01
N ALA A 87 -11.19 -2.03 22.00
CA ALA A 87 -11.81 -1.47 20.79
C ALA A 87 -11.10 -0.25 20.14
N PRO A 88 -9.93 -0.45 19.48
CA PRO A 88 -9.31 0.59 18.68
C PRO A 88 -10.23 0.98 17.51
N SER A 89 -10.43 2.28 17.29
CA SER A 89 -11.15 2.80 16.11
C SER A 89 -10.17 3.31 15.07
N LEU A 90 -10.50 3.11 13.79
CA LEU A 90 -9.69 3.52 12.65
C LEU A 90 -9.62 5.06 12.55
N ALA A 91 -8.44 5.57 12.26
CA ALA A 91 -8.18 6.99 12.04
C ALA A 91 -7.60 7.26 10.63
N LEU A 92 -7.29 8.53 10.37
CA LEU A 92 -6.90 9.02 9.04
C LEU A 92 -5.67 8.28 8.47
N GLY A 93 -4.65 7.98 9.27
CA GLY A 93 -3.43 7.33 8.81
C GLY A 93 -3.70 5.94 8.23
N ALA A 94 -4.54 5.14 8.89
CA ALA A 94 -4.93 3.84 8.38
C ALA A 94 -5.73 3.95 7.06
N LEU A 95 -6.60 4.96 6.94
CA LEU A 95 -7.32 5.23 5.68
C LEU A 95 -6.37 5.62 4.55
N LEU A 96 -5.36 6.46 4.81
CA LEU A 96 -4.34 6.84 3.83
C LEU A 96 -3.54 5.61 3.35
N CYS A 97 -3.20 4.70 4.27
CA CYS A 97 -2.52 3.45 3.94
C CYS A 97 -3.39 2.55 3.04
N LEU A 98 -4.68 2.42 3.34
CA LEU A 98 -5.64 1.66 2.51
C LEU A 98 -5.84 2.29 1.12
N LEU A 99 -5.93 3.63 1.05
CA LEU A 99 -6.02 4.34 -0.23
C LEU A 99 -4.76 4.17 -1.08
N SER A 100 -3.58 4.21 -0.46
CA SER A 100 -2.31 3.91 -1.13
C SER A 100 -2.32 2.49 -1.72
N SER A 101 -2.72 1.50 -0.92
CA SER A 101 -2.86 0.11 -1.37
C SER A 101 -3.83 -0.01 -2.55
N ALA A 102 -4.99 0.64 -2.48
CA ALA A 102 -5.97 0.63 -3.57
C ALA A 102 -5.42 1.25 -4.85
N ALA A 103 -4.65 2.34 -4.75
CA ALA A 103 -4.01 2.98 -5.90
C ALA A 103 -2.95 2.07 -6.55
N PHE A 104 -2.15 1.35 -5.74
CA PHE A 104 -1.20 0.36 -6.25
C PHE A 104 -1.89 -0.85 -6.89
N ALA A 105 -3.00 -1.32 -6.33
CA ALA A 105 -3.82 -2.37 -6.95
C ALA A 105 -4.41 -1.90 -8.28
N ALA A 106 -4.92 -0.66 -8.35
CA ALA A 106 -5.43 -0.07 -9.59
C ALA A 106 -4.34 0.07 -10.66
N ASP A 107 -3.13 0.47 -10.27
CA ASP A 107 -1.96 0.51 -11.17
C ASP A 107 -1.66 -0.87 -11.77
N TRP A 108 -1.62 -1.89 -10.91
CA TRP A 108 -1.36 -3.27 -11.34
C TRP A 108 -2.46 -3.82 -12.27
N LEU A 109 -3.73 -3.54 -11.97
CA LEU A 109 -4.88 -3.90 -12.79
C LEU A 109 -4.86 -3.20 -14.16
N LYS A 110 -4.50 -1.90 -14.19
CA LYS A 110 -4.34 -1.16 -15.44
C LYS A 110 -3.27 -1.79 -16.32
N GLY A 111 -2.19 -2.28 -15.72
CA GLY A 111 -1.17 -3.07 -16.42
C GLY A 111 -1.67 -4.41 -16.98
N LEU A 112 -2.75 -5.01 -16.45
CA LEU A 112 -3.33 -6.24 -17.01
C LEU A 112 -4.07 -5.92 -18.30
N LYS A 113 -4.90 -4.88 -18.26
CA LYS A 113 -5.74 -4.48 -19.41
C LYS A 113 -4.92 -4.07 -20.63
N GLY A 114 -3.78 -3.40 -20.43
CA GLY A 114 -2.87 -3.05 -21.54
C GLY A 114 -2.24 -4.27 -22.21
N SER A 115 -1.91 -5.31 -21.44
CA SER A 115 -1.28 -6.54 -21.95
C SER A 115 -2.26 -7.47 -22.66
N ALA A 116 -3.56 -7.39 -22.34
CA ALA A 116 -4.61 -8.19 -22.97
C ALA A 116 -5.00 -7.70 -24.38
N GLY A 117 -4.69 -6.44 -24.72
CA GLY A 117 -4.98 -5.87 -26.04
C GLY A 117 -3.92 -6.14 -27.12
N GLU A 118 -2.73 -6.62 -26.75
CA GLU A 118 -1.64 -6.95 -27.68
C GLU A 118 -1.62 -8.45 -28.07
N GLY A 119 -2.56 -9.25 -27.56
CA GLY A 119 -2.61 -10.71 -27.73
C GLY A 119 -3.51 -11.26 -28.84
N GLU A 120 -4.26 -10.43 -29.57
CA GLU A 120 -5.21 -10.88 -30.62
C GLU A 120 -4.76 -10.62 -32.07
N GLY A 121 -3.51 -10.18 -32.30
CA GLY A 121 -3.01 -9.83 -33.64
C GLY A 121 -1.80 -10.62 -34.15
N GLY A 122 -1.42 -11.71 -33.47
CA GLY A 122 -0.29 -12.55 -33.85
C GLY A 122 -0.68 -13.60 -34.88
N GLU A 123 -0.82 -13.17 -36.13
CA GLU A 123 -0.98 -14.01 -37.32
C GLU A 123 0.06 -15.15 -37.30
N LEU A 124 -0.41 -16.40 -37.20
CA LEU A 124 0.36 -17.59 -37.52
C LEU A 124 0.67 -17.53 -39.03
N ALA A 125 1.79 -16.92 -39.38
CA ALA A 125 2.35 -17.01 -40.71
C ALA A 125 3.18 -18.31 -40.83
N PRO A 126 3.15 -18.96 -42.01
CA PRO A 126 3.41 -20.40 -42.23
C PRO A 126 4.87 -20.85 -42.07
#